data_AF-A0A816CYA7-F1
#
_entry.id   AF-A0A816CYA7-F1
#
_cell.length_a   1.000
_cell.length_b   1.000
_cell.length_c   1.000
_cell.angle_alpha   90.00
_cell.angle_beta   90.00
_cell.angle_gamma   90.00
#
_symmetry.space_group_name_H-M   'P 1'
#
loop_
_entity.id
_entity.type
_entity.pdbx_description
1 polymer ?
#
loop_
_entity_poly.entity_id
_entity_poly.type
_entity_poly.pdbx_seq_one_letter_code
_entity_poly.pdbx_strand_id
1 'polypeptide(L)'
;MSENIQEKIVELINQASLYGKDSVRVQHLRHVQELILRKDPSLLDNFLEEVLGFQIDKSPEIRKTIISFIEEACQHDPEVIVKVIDSLRLLLYDDNVLVQKKLIVSMITIYRLTLKWLSKSRLVDENVRSMWESMVNMKIHIMAMLDSDNDGLRTVAIKFIEMLALVLSRRSQDSIIPTSNEQDFSLNLLQDDHRILRRNKLEQEGKDVMEKLLEFTLSQHLSSVNLIAAMGAIANIARQRPDYM
;
A
#
# COMPACT_ATOMS: atom_id res chain seq x y z
N MET A 1 13.47 25.24 19.91
CA MET A 1 12.08 25.10 19.40
C MET A 1 11.77 23.64 19.05
N SER A 2 12.72 22.90 18.47
CA SER A 2 12.64 21.43 18.26
C SER A 2 12.54 20.62 19.55
N GLU A 3 13.29 20.97 20.62
CA GLU A 3 13.26 20.26 21.92
C GLU A 3 11.83 20.18 22.50
N ASN A 4 11.06 21.27 22.44
CA ASN A 4 9.68 21.30 22.93
C ASN A 4 8.75 20.36 22.12
N ILE A 5 9.00 20.19 20.82
CA ILE A 5 8.22 19.30 19.96
C ILE A 5 8.55 17.84 20.28
N GLN A 6 9.82 17.51 20.48
CA GLN A 6 10.25 16.15 20.86
C GLN A 6 9.66 15.74 22.22
N GLU A 7 9.75 16.61 23.23
CA GLU A 7 9.11 16.37 24.54
C GLU A 7 7.60 16.13 24.39
N LYS A 8 6.94 16.91 23.52
CA LYS A 8 5.51 16.75 23.28
C LYS A 8 5.17 15.43 22.59
N ILE A 9 5.97 15.00 21.62
CA ILE A 9 5.81 13.71 20.94
C ILE A 9 5.93 12.58 21.96
N VAL A 10 6.95 12.61 22.82
CA VAL A 10 7.18 11.61 23.87
C VAL A 10 6.00 11.57 24.84
N GLU A 11 5.49 12.72 25.26
CA GLU A 11 4.29 12.81 26.12
C GLU A 11 3.07 12.14 25.47
N LEU A 12 2.83 12.41 24.18
CA LEU A 12 1.70 11.86 23.44
C LEU A 12 1.81 10.36 23.19
N ILE A 13 3.01 9.85 22.86
CA ILE A 13 3.27 8.42 22.72
C ILE A 13 3.02 7.71 24.04
N ASN A 14 3.52 8.27 25.15
CA ASN A 14 3.27 7.73 26.48
C ASN A 14 1.78 7.72 26.81
N GLN A 15 1.05 8.81 26.56
CA GLN A 15 -0.40 8.88 26.75
C GLN A 15 -1.17 7.86 25.88
N ALA A 16 -0.73 7.63 24.64
CA ALA A 16 -1.31 6.62 23.77
C ALA A 16 -1.04 5.18 24.23
N SER A 17 0.08 4.94 24.93
CA SER A 17 0.44 3.62 25.47
C SER A 17 -0.38 3.20 26.69
N LEU A 18 -0.95 4.17 27.41
CA LEU A 18 -1.77 3.90 28.59
C LEU A 18 -3.11 3.23 28.22
N TYR A 19 -3.63 2.41 29.14
CA TYR A 19 -4.99 1.89 29.02
C TYR A 19 -6.00 3.03 29.07
N GLY A 20 -6.85 3.11 28.05
CA GLY A 20 -7.83 4.17 27.91
C GLY A 20 -8.77 3.93 26.74
N LYS A 21 -9.66 4.89 26.48
CA LYS A 21 -10.58 4.82 25.33
C LYS A 21 -9.77 4.90 24.03
N ASP A 22 -10.00 3.96 23.12
CA ASP A 22 -9.33 3.91 21.82
C ASP A 22 -9.44 5.22 21.04
N SER A 23 -10.58 5.91 21.11
CA SER A 23 -10.76 7.21 20.45
C SER A 23 -9.74 8.26 20.88
N VAL A 24 -9.35 8.27 22.17
CA VAL A 24 -8.37 9.21 22.71
C VAL A 24 -6.96 8.80 22.31
N ARG A 25 -6.65 7.51 22.40
CA ARG A 25 -5.35 6.95 21.98
C ARG A 25 -5.08 7.19 20.49
N VAL A 26 -6.08 6.97 19.64
CA VAL A 26 -6.04 7.30 18.21
C VAL A 26 -5.80 8.79 17.97
N GLN A 27 -6.42 9.69 18.75
CA GLN A 27 -6.17 11.13 18.64
C GLN A 27 -4.72 11.49 18.99
N HIS A 28 -4.15 10.90 20.04
CA HIS A 28 -2.74 11.10 20.38
C HIS A 28 -1.80 10.62 19.27
N LEU A 29 -2.02 9.42 18.73
CA LEU A 29 -1.22 8.88 17.63
C LEU A 29 -1.33 9.74 16.35
N ARG A 30 -2.51 10.24 16.02
CA ARG A 30 -2.70 11.16 14.89
C ARG A 30 -2.00 12.50 15.11
N HIS A 31 -1.97 13.00 16.35
CA HIS A 31 -1.23 14.22 16.67
C HIS A 31 0.28 14.00 16.55
N VAL A 32 0.78 12.85 17.02
CA VAL A 32 2.17 12.42 16.81
C VAL A 32 2.51 12.37 15.32
N GLN A 33 1.65 11.75 14.51
CA GLN A 33 1.78 11.71 13.05
C GLN A 33 1.88 13.12 12.43
N GLU A 34 1.00 14.06 12.83
CA GLU A 34 1.04 15.44 12.33
C GLU A 34 2.36 16.15 12.68
N LEU A 35 2.83 15.98 13.92
CA LEU A 35 4.09 16.59 14.37
C LEU A 35 5.29 16.02 13.61
N ILE A 36 5.33 14.70 13.43
CA ILE A 36 6.47 14.00 12.85
C ILE A 36 6.50 14.07 11.33
N LEU A 37 5.36 14.01 10.63
CA LEU A 37 5.32 13.96 9.16
C LEU A 37 5.15 15.32 8.49
N ARG A 38 4.53 16.29 9.18
CA ARG A 38 4.20 17.59 8.58
C ARG A 38 4.96 18.75 9.23
N LYS A 39 5.04 18.78 10.56
CA LYS A 39 5.63 19.92 11.27
C LYS A 39 7.16 19.87 11.30
N ASP A 40 7.73 18.72 11.64
CA ASP A 40 9.17 18.50 11.62
C ASP A 40 9.53 17.09 11.09
N PRO A 41 9.57 16.90 9.75
CA PRO A 41 9.89 15.64 9.10
C PRO A 41 11.23 15.01 9.50
N SER A 42 12.16 15.80 10.03
CA SER A 42 13.45 15.28 10.52
C SER A 42 13.31 14.36 11.74
N LEU A 43 12.15 14.42 12.42
CA LEU A 43 11.80 13.56 13.55
C LEU A 43 11.29 12.18 13.12
N LEU A 44 10.98 12.02 11.82
CA LEU A 44 11.00 10.79 11.02
C LEU A 44 11.52 9.54 11.75
N ASP A 45 12.81 9.41 11.56
CA ASP A 45 13.63 8.28 11.95
C ASP A 45 13.79 8.16 13.46
N ASN A 46 13.62 9.26 14.20
CA ASN A 46 13.83 9.28 15.65
C ASN A 46 12.70 8.60 16.43
N PHE A 47 11.48 8.57 15.86
CA PHE A 47 10.28 8.08 16.55
C PHE A 47 9.56 6.97 15.79
N LEU A 48 10.13 6.52 14.66
CA LEU A 48 9.49 5.51 13.81
C LEU A 48 9.23 4.22 14.59
N GLU A 49 10.22 3.71 15.32
CA GLU A 49 10.10 2.45 16.06
C GLU A 49 9.05 2.53 17.18
N GLU A 50 9.01 3.64 17.92
CA GLU A 50 8.06 3.86 19.00
C GLU A 50 6.62 3.89 18.49
N VAL A 51 6.38 4.52 17.34
CA VAL A 51 5.05 4.53 16.71
C VAL A 51 4.70 3.14 16.15
N LEU A 52 5.65 2.44 15.52
CA LEU A 52 5.44 1.08 15.02
C LEU A 52 5.19 0.07 16.14
N GLY A 53 5.64 0.31 17.37
CA GLY A 53 5.37 -0.54 18.53
C GLY A 53 3.88 -0.80 18.78
N PHE A 54 3.00 0.10 18.33
CA PHE A 54 1.54 -0.05 18.43
C PHE A 54 0.93 -1.01 17.40
N GLN A 55 1.71 -1.56 16.47
CA GLN A 55 1.23 -2.53 15.47
C GLN A 55 0.72 -3.85 16.09
N ILE A 56 1.16 -4.17 17.32
CA ILE A 56 0.72 -5.34 18.09
C ILE A 56 -0.32 -4.99 19.16
N ASP A 57 -0.88 -3.77 19.12
CA ASP A 57 -1.89 -3.36 20.09
C ASP A 57 -3.13 -4.25 20.02
N LYS A 58 -3.77 -4.48 21.16
CA LYS A 58 -4.99 -5.29 21.25
C LYS A 58 -6.15 -4.67 20.47
N SER A 59 -6.19 -3.35 20.35
CA SER A 59 -7.24 -2.64 19.62
C SER A 59 -7.00 -2.67 18.11
N PRO A 60 -7.95 -3.21 17.32
CA PRO A 60 -7.91 -3.11 15.86
C PRO A 60 -7.91 -1.68 15.34
N GLU A 61 -8.51 -0.72 16.08
CA GLU A 61 -8.52 0.68 15.69
C GLU A 61 -7.13 1.32 15.76
N ILE A 62 -6.34 0.92 16.77
CA ILE A 62 -4.95 1.35 16.92
C ILE A 62 -4.09 0.76 15.80
N ARG A 63 -4.21 -0.55 15.53
CA ARG A 63 -3.47 -1.20 14.43
C ARG A 63 -3.80 -0.58 13.06
N LYS A 64 -5.06 -0.26 12.78
CA LYS A 64 -5.46 0.50 11.58
C LYS A 64 -4.89 1.92 11.53
N THR A 65 -4.71 2.56 12.68
CA THR A 65 -4.04 3.86 12.76
C THR A 65 -2.57 3.74 12.38
N ILE A 66 -1.88 2.66 12.79
CA ILE A 66 -0.48 2.40 12.41
C ILE A 66 -0.34 2.16 10.91
N ILE A 67 -1.26 1.41 10.29
CA ILE A 67 -1.29 1.26 8.82
C ILE A 67 -1.40 2.64 8.14
N SER A 68 -2.24 3.53 8.68
CA SER A 68 -2.45 4.86 8.11
C SER A 68 -1.22 5.76 8.27
N PHE A 69 -0.54 5.65 9.41
CA PHE A 69 0.74 6.31 9.66
C PHE A 69 1.82 5.83 8.67
N ILE A 70 1.95 4.51 8.46
CA ILE A 70 2.93 3.94 7.51
C ILE A 70 2.65 4.42 6.08
N GLU A 71 1.38 4.43 5.66
CA GLU A 71 0.98 4.93 4.35
C GLU A 71 1.39 6.40 4.15
N GLU A 72 1.10 7.27 5.12
CA GLU A 72 1.45 8.69 5.03
C GLU A 72 2.98 8.90 5.12
N ALA A 73 3.68 8.13 5.95
CA ALA A 73 5.14 8.15 6.01
C ALA A 73 5.77 7.80 4.66
N CYS A 74 5.27 6.77 3.97
CA CYS A 74 5.74 6.41 2.62
C CYS A 74 5.39 7.45 1.55
N GLN A 75 4.32 8.22 1.73
CA GLN A 75 3.98 9.35 0.84
C GLN A 75 4.96 10.52 1.01
N HIS A 76 5.42 10.76 2.25
CA HIS A 76 6.39 11.80 2.55
C HIS A 76 7.82 11.40 2.18
N ASP A 77 8.23 10.18 2.53
CA ASP A 77 9.52 9.60 2.20
C ASP A 77 9.35 8.13 1.77
N PRO A 78 9.39 7.83 0.46
CA PRO A 78 9.26 6.48 -0.06
C PRO A 78 10.34 5.51 0.42
N GLU A 79 11.51 5.98 0.89
CA GLU A 79 12.61 5.11 1.36
C GLU A 79 12.27 4.43 2.70
N VAL A 80 11.36 5.03 3.47
CA VAL A 80 10.85 4.48 4.73
C VAL A 80 10.25 3.09 4.54
N ILE A 81 9.80 2.74 3.32
CA ILE A 81 9.30 1.39 3.02
C ILE A 81 10.27 0.28 3.44
N VAL A 82 11.58 0.53 3.30
CA VAL A 82 12.63 -0.44 3.67
C VAL A 82 12.61 -0.73 5.16
N LYS A 83 12.24 0.24 6.00
CA LYS A 83 12.18 0.12 7.48
C LYS A 83 10.86 -0.47 7.98
N VAL A 84 9.77 -0.31 7.22
CA VAL A 84 8.39 -0.65 7.67
C VAL A 84 7.80 -1.89 6.98
N ILE A 85 8.51 -2.51 6.03
CA ILE A 85 7.98 -3.65 5.26
C ILE A 85 7.59 -4.84 6.14
N ASP A 86 8.34 -5.11 7.20
CA ASP A 86 8.04 -6.19 8.14
C ASP A 86 6.77 -5.89 8.96
N SER A 87 6.54 -4.63 9.33
CA SER A 87 5.30 -4.17 9.96
C SER A 87 4.10 -4.38 9.06
N LEU A 88 4.21 -4.00 7.78
CA LEU A 88 3.16 -4.23 6.78
C LEU A 88 2.89 -5.72 6.60
N ARG A 89 3.94 -6.56 6.54
CA ARG A 89 3.79 -8.01 6.46
C ARG A 89 3.06 -8.56 7.68
N LEU A 90 3.43 -8.16 8.89
CA LEU A 90 2.76 -8.57 10.12
C LEU A 90 1.25 -8.24 10.09
N LEU A 91 0.92 -7.00 9.72
CA LEU A 91 -0.46 -6.50 9.68
C LEU A 91 -1.30 -7.13 8.55
N LEU A 92 -0.67 -7.77 7.56
CA LEU A 92 -1.37 -8.49 6.49
C LEU A 92 -1.96 -9.79 6.98
N TYR A 93 -1.30 -10.43 7.94
CA TYR A 93 -1.75 -11.66 8.59
C TYR A 93 -2.50 -11.39 9.91
N ASP A 94 -3.02 -10.18 10.08
CA ASP A 94 -3.79 -9.78 11.26
C ASP A 94 -5.03 -10.66 11.45
N ASP A 95 -5.40 -10.96 12.69
CA ASP A 95 -6.57 -11.78 13.00
C ASP A 95 -7.89 -11.07 12.69
N ASN A 96 -7.86 -9.73 12.65
CA ASN A 96 -9.03 -8.90 12.37
C ASN A 96 -9.10 -8.54 10.88
N VAL A 97 -10.15 -9.03 10.22
CA VAL A 97 -10.42 -8.75 8.80
C VAL A 97 -10.50 -7.24 8.48
N LEU A 98 -10.94 -6.40 9.41
CA LEU A 98 -10.99 -4.94 9.18
C LEU A 98 -9.59 -4.31 9.12
N VAL A 99 -8.62 -4.88 9.84
CA VAL A 99 -7.21 -4.48 9.78
C VAL A 99 -6.62 -4.92 8.44
N GLN A 100 -6.83 -6.18 8.04
CA GLN A 100 -6.41 -6.69 6.73
C GLN A 100 -6.98 -5.83 5.59
N LYS A 101 -8.29 -5.51 5.62
CA LYS A 101 -8.92 -4.65 4.62
C LYS A 101 -8.29 -3.26 4.56
N LYS A 102 -8.03 -2.63 5.71
CA LYS A 102 -7.35 -1.33 5.76
C LYS A 102 -5.95 -1.42 5.18
N LEU A 103 -5.20 -2.48 5.49
CA LEU A 103 -3.87 -2.69 4.93
C LEU A 103 -3.92 -2.80 3.41
N ILE A 104 -4.79 -3.66 2.86
CA ILE A 104 -4.88 -3.87 1.40
C ILE A 104 -5.20 -2.56 0.68
N VAL A 105 -6.09 -1.74 1.25
CA VAL A 105 -6.39 -0.40 0.71
C VAL A 105 -5.16 0.50 0.74
N SER A 106 -4.40 0.53 1.85
CA SER A 106 -3.16 1.31 1.93
C SER A 106 -2.05 0.79 1.01
N MET A 107 -2.01 -0.53 0.75
CA MET A 107 -1.05 -1.12 -0.19
C MET A 107 -1.26 -0.67 -1.64
N ILE A 108 -2.46 -0.19 -2.02
CA ILE A 108 -2.70 0.43 -3.32
C ILE A 108 -1.80 1.65 -3.52
N THR A 109 -1.72 2.50 -2.50
CA THR A 109 -0.88 3.70 -2.48
C THR A 109 0.58 3.31 -2.35
N ILE A 110 0.93 2.50 -1.34
CA ILE A 110 2.31 2.15 -1.01
C ILE A 110 2.98 1.46 -2.21
N TYR A 111 2.33 0.48 -2.85
CA TYR A 111 2.92 -0.24 -3.99
C TYR A 111 3.22 0.68 -5.18
N ARG A 112 2.32 1.64 -5.50
CA ARG A 112 2.55 2.66 -6.53
C ARG A 112 3.80 3.50 -6.22
N LEU A 113 3.92 3.95 -4.98
CA LEU A 113 5.04 4.76 -4.51
C LEU A 113 6.34 3.98 -4.55
N THR A 114 6.34 2.74 -4.06
CA THR A 114 7.52 1.87 -4.07
C THR A 114 8.00 1.61 -5.49
N LEU A 115 7.10 1.30 -6.44
CA LEU A 115 7.49 1.13 -7.85
C LEU A 115 8.09 2.42 -8.44
N LYS A 116 7.45 3.57 -8.19
CA LYS A 116 7.92 4.88 -8.69
C LYS A 116 9.28 5.26 -8.11
N TRP A 117 9.52 4.96 -6.84
CA TRP A 117 10.78 5.21 -6.18
C TRP A 117 11.86 4.25 -6.70
N LEU A 118 11.58 2.95 -6.70
CA LEU A 118 12.51 1.95 -7.22
C LEU A 118 12.91 2.26 -8.67
N SER A 119 11.97 2.61 -9.55
CA SER A 119 12.28 2.90 -10.95
C SER A 119 13.25 4.06 -11.17
N LYS A 120 13.41 4.93 -10.17
CA LYS A 120 14.35 6.06 -10.17
C LYS A 120 15.62 5.77 -9.37
N SER A 121 15.56 4.82 -8.43
CA SER A 121 16.68 4.48 -7.56
C SER A 121 17.78 3.77 -8.35
N ARG A 122 19.00 4.29 -8.23
CA ARG A 122 20.21 3.66 -8.80
C ARG A 122 20.94 2.80 -7.78
N LEU A 123 20.65 2.99 -6.50
CA LEU A 123 21.26 2.28 -5.39
C LEU A 123 20.36 1.11 -5.02
N VAL A 124 20.83 -0.08 -5.37
CA VAL A 124 20.19 -1.34 -5.01
C VAL A 124 21.15 -2.11 -4.13
N ASP A 125 20.98 -1.95 -2.82
CA ASP A 125 21.64 -2.77 -1.82
C ASP A 125 20.78 -4.01 -1.47
N GLU A 126 21.25 -4.79 -0.50
CA GLU A 126 20.57 -6.01 -0.06
C GLU A 126 19.26 -5.73 0.69
N ASN A 127 19.18 -4.62 1.43
CA ASN A 127 17.98 -4.24 2.16
C ASN A 127 16.83 -3.90 1.19
N VAL A 128 17.14 -3.16 0.12
CA VAL A 128 16.17 -2.84 -0.94
C VAL A 128 15.71 -4.10 -1.67
N ARG A 129 16.60 -5.08 -1.91
CA ARG A 129 16.23 -6.38 -2.49
C ARG A 129 15.29 -7.16 -1.60
N SER A 130 15.64 -7.32 -0.32
CA SER A 130 14.82 -8.01 0.68
C SER A 130 13.44 -7.36 0.86
N MET A 131 13.39 -6.02 0.88
CA MET A 131 12.13 -5.28 0.90
C MET A 131 11.28 -5.58 -0.34
N TRP A 132 11.88 -5.57 -1.53
CA TRP A 132 11.14 -5.86 -2.77
C TRP A 132 10.64 -7.32 -2.82
N GLU A 133 11.42 -8.28 -2.34
CA GLU A 133 10.98 -9.67 -2.22
C GLU A 133 9.79 -9.80 -1.27
N SER A 134 9.84 -9.13 -0.12
CA SER A 134 8.71 -9.07 0.81
C SER A 134 7.48 -8.41 0.15
N MET A 135 7.67 -7.34 -0.61
CA MET A 135 6.61 -6.67 -1.38
C MET A 135 5.95 -7.60 -2.40
N VAL A 136 6.76 -8.40 -3.13
CA VAL A 136 6.27 -9.40 -4.08
C VAL A 136 5.46 -10.49 -3.38
N ASN A 137 5.93 -10.99 -2.23
CA ASN A 137 5.22 -12.00 -1.46
C ASN A 137 3.87 -11.48 -0.94
N MET A 138 3.85 -10.26 -0.41
CA MET A 138 2.61 -9.60 0.01
C MET A 138 1.62 -9.42 -1.15
N LYS A 139 2.10 -8.97 -2.31
CA LYS A 139 1.29 -8.84 -3.52
C LYS A 139 0.64 -10.16 -3.92
N ILE A 140 1.41 -11.25 -3.95
CA ILE A 140 0.89 -12.60 -4.26
C ILE A 140 -0.19 -13.01 -3.25
N HIS A 141 0.04 -12.76 -1.96
CA HIS A 141 -0.92 -13.07 -0.91
C HIS A 141 -2.22 -12.27 -1.06
N ILE A 142 -2.15 -10.96 -1.32
CA ILE A 142 -3.33 -10.11 -1.57
C ILE A 142 -4.08 -10.57 -2.81
N MET A 143 -3.39 -10.95 -3.89
CA MET A 143 -4.02 -11.50 -5.09
C MET A 143 -4.74 -12.83 -4.83
N ALA A 144 -4.24 -13.65 -3.90
CA ALA A 144 -4.91 -14.88 -3.49
C ALA A 144 -6.19 -14.61 -2.65
N MET A 145 -6.34 -13.41 -2.09
CA MET A 145 -7.56 -13.04 -1.35
C MET A 145 -8.80 -12.84 -2.24
N LEU A 146 -8.67 -12.88 -3.57
CA LEU A 146 -9.83 -13.03 -4.46
C LEU A 146 -10.63 -14.31 -4.17
N ASP A 147 -9.95 -15.34 -3.68
CA ASP A 147 -10.55 -16.63 -3.34
C ASP A 147 -10.94 -16.71 -1.84
N SER A 148 -10.89 -15.59 -1.12
CA SER A 148 -11.29 -15.53 0.30
C SER A 148 -12.78 -15.76 0.48
N ASP A 149 -13.17 -16.44 1.56
CA ASP A 149 -14.57 -16.55 1.98
C ASP A 149 -15.16 -15.20 2.43
N ASN A 150 -14.32 -14.22 2.74
CA ASN A 150 -14.78 -12.89 3.15
C ASN A 150 -15.01 -11.97 1.93
N ASP A 151 -16.27 -11.66 1.66
CA ASP A 151 -16.69 -10.78 0.56
C ASP A 151 -16.03 -9.39 0.58
N GLY A 152 -15.77 -8.89 1.79
CA GLY A 152 -15.08 -7.62 2.01
C GLY A 152 -13.61 -7.65 1.64
N LEU A 153 -12.91 -8.77 1.86
CA LEU A 153 -11.52 -8.97 1.41
C LEU A 153 -11.44 -9.09 -0.10
N ARG A 154 -12.36 -9.87 -0.71
CA ARG A 154 -12.46 -9.97 -2.17
C ARG A 154 -12.64 -8.58 -2.81
N THR A 155 -13.51 -7.75 -2.23
CA THR A 155 -13.76 -6.38 -2.73
C THR A 155 -12.50 -5.52 -2.77
N VAL A 156 -11.70 -5.52 -1.70
CA VAL A 156 -10.47 -4.72 -1.65
C VAL A 156 -9.33 -5.35 -2.47
N ALA A 157 -9.29 -6.67 -2.60
CA ALA A 157 -8.35 -7.38 -3.48
C ALA A 157 -8.57 -7.03 -4.96
N ILE A 158 -9.83 -6.92 -5.41
CA ILE A 158 -10.17 -6.43 -6.76
C ILE A 158 -9.57 -5.05 -7.01
N LYS A 159 -9.66 -4.13 -6.03
CA LYS A 159 -9.09 -2.78 -6.16
C LYS A 159 -7.57 -2.76 -6.18
N PHE A 160 -6.94 -3.68 -5.44
CA PHE A 160 -5.50 -3.87 -5.51
C PHE A 160 -5.06 -4.42 -6.89
N ILE A 161 -5.78 -5.41 -7.42
CA ILE A 161 -5.56 -5.99 -8.76
C ILE A 161 -5.78 -4.96 -9.87
N GLU A 162 -6.81 -4.12 -9.74
CA GLU A 162 -7.02 -2.98 -10.63
C GLU A 162 -5.79 -2.06 -10.65
N MET A 163 -5.24 -1.74 -9.49
CA MET A 163 -4.00 -0.96 -9.39
C MET A 163 -2.83 -1.67 -10.06
N LEU A 164 -2.63 -2.97 -9.80
CA LEU A 164 -1.55 -3.76 -10.40
C LEU A 164 -1.63 -3.73 -11.93
N ALA A 165 -2.79 -4.01 -12.51
CA ALA A 165 -2.99 -4.02 -13.96
C ALA A 165 -2.62 -2.66 -14.60
N LEU A 166 -2.89 -1.56 -13.91
CA LEU A 166 -2.54 -0.20 -14.36
C LEU A 166 -1.03 0.09 -14.22
N VAL A 167 -0.39 -0.24 -13.10
CA VAL A 167 1.03 0.11 -12.87
C VAL A 167 2.00 -0.83 -13.59
N LEU A 168 1.57 -2.05 -13.87
CA LEU A 168 2.34 -3.11 -14.55
C LEU A 168 2.08 -3.16 -16.06
N SER A 169 1.60 -2.07 -16.65
CA SER A 169 1.39 -1.93 -18.09
C SER A 169 1.89 -0.58 -18.58
N ARG A 170 2.08 -0.49 -19.90
CA ARG A 170 2.41 0.77 -20.58
C ARG A 170 1.13 1.56 -20.88
N ARG A 171 1.23 2.87 -20.78
CA ARG A 171 0.33 3.84 -21.40
C ARG A 171 0.65 3.91 -22.89
N SER A 172 -0.41 4.00 -23.69
CA SER A 172 -0.42 4.25 -25.14
C SER A 172 -1.03 5.63 -25.44
N GLN A 173 -1.03 6.05 -26.71
CA GLN A 173 -1.61 7.34 -27.11
C GLN A 173 -3.12 7.42 -26.85
N ASP A 174 -3.80 6.28 -26.91
CA ASP A 174 -5.24 6.17 -26.69
C ASP A 174 -5.61 6.01 -25.20
N SER A 175 -4.62 6.02 -24.29
CA SER A 175 -4.85 5.89 -22.86
C SER A 175 -5.49 7.15 -22.27
N ILE A 176 -6.70 7.02 -21.73
CA ILE A 176 -7.40 8.14 -21.10
C ILE A 176 -7.12 8.12 -19.59
N ILE A 177 -6.15 8.91 -19.15
CA ILE A 177 -5.69 8.97 -17.75
C ILE A 177 -6.41 10.09 -17.00
N PRO A 178 -7.01 9.83 -15.82
CA PRO A 178 -7.54 10.89 -14.97
C PRO A 178 -6.44 11.87 -14.53
N THR A 179 -6.73 13.16 -14.44
CA THR A 179 -5.75 14.20 -14.04
C THR A 179 -5.07 13.89 -12.70
N SER A 180 -5.82 13.32 -11.74
CA SER A 180 -5.27 12.89 -10.45
C SER A 180 -4.17 11.82 -10.55
N ASN A 181 -4.13 11.07 -11.66
CA ASN A 181 -3.25 9.92 -11.86
C ASN A 181 -2.18 10.17 -12.92
N GLU A 182 -2.07 11.39 -13.47
CA GLU A 182 -1.08 11.71 -14.50
C GLU A 182 0.34 11.41 -14.04
N GLN A 183 0.63 11.70 -12.78
CA GLN A 183 1.93 11.51 -12.13
C GLN A 183 2.16 10.09 -11.60
N ASP A 184 1.19 9.19 -11.75
CA ASP A 184 1.32 7.81 -11.31
C ASP A 184 2.32 7.03 -12.14
N PHE A 185 2.91 6.03 -11.52
CA PHE A 185 3.81 5.10 -12.19
C PHE A 185 3.08 4.32 -13.31
N SER A 186 3.81 4.08 -14.39
CA SER A 186 3.51 3.11 -15.44
C SER A 186 4.83 2.59 -15.99
N LEU A 187 4.80 1.47 -16.71
CA LEU A 187 6.03 0.87 -17.21
C LEU A 187 6.78 1.71 -18.25
N ASN A 188 6.16 2.76 -18.80
CA ASN A 188 6.84 3.76 -19.62
C ASN A 188 7.94 4.52 -18.85
N LEU A 189 7.82 4.61 -17.51
CA LEU A 189 8.79 5.32 -16.68
C LEU A 189 9.99 4.46 -16.26
N LEU A 190 9.92 3.14 -16.48
CA LEU A 190 10.99 2.23 -16.10
C LEU A 190 12.14 2.30 -17.12
N GLN A 191 13.40 2.28 -16.67
CA GLN A 191 14.56 2.17 -17.57
C GLN A 191 14.85 0.69 -17.90
N ASP A 192 15.35 0.41 -19.11
CA ASP A 192 15.55 -0.96 -19.62
C ASP A 192 16.61 -1.77 -18.86
N ASP A 193 17.60 -1.11 -18.27
CA ASP A 193 18.76 -1.71 -17.59
C ASP A 193 18.60 -1.82 -16.06
N HIS A 194 17.37 -1.69 -15.55
CA HIS A 194 17.11 -1.67 -14.12
C HIS A 194 17.42 -3.02 -13.43
N ARG A 195 18.08 -2.96 -12.26
CA ARG A 195 18.68 -4.14 -11.58
C ARG A 195 17.68 -5.04 -10.84
N ILE A 196 16.57 -4.48 -10.34
CA ILE A 196 15.49 -5.22 -9.66
C ILE A 196 14.31 -5.42 -10.61
N LEU A 197 13.69 -4.32 -11.01
CA LEU A 197 12.53 -4.27 -11.88
C LEU A 197 12.91 -4.67 -13.31
N ARG A 198 12.43 -5.84 -13.77
CA ARG A 198 12.61 -6.28 -15.15
C ARG A 198 11.33 -6.02 -15.94
N ARG A 199 11.39 -5.11 -16.92
CA ARG A 199 10.20 -4.65 -17.67
C ARG A 199 9.37 -5.80 -18.23
N ASN A 200 9.98 -6.72 -18.98
CA ASN A 200 9.27 -7.86 -19.59
C ASN A 200 8.56 -8.75 -18.55
N LYS A 201 9.17 -8.95 -17.38
CA LYS A 201 8.57 -9.74 -16.30
C LYS A 201 7.36 -9.02 -15.70
N LEU A 202 7.47 -7.70 -15.49
CA LEU A 202 6.37 -6.89 -14.97
C LEU A 202 5.22 -6.78 -15.98
N GLU A 203 5.51 -6.66 -17.27
CA GLU A 203 4.48 -6.64 -18.33
C GLU A 203 3.72 -7.95 -18.39
N GLN A 204 4.42 -9.08 -18.34
CA GLN A 204 3.76 -10.38 -18.28
C GLN A 204 2.89 -10.50 -17.03
N GLU A 205 3.42 -10.09 -15.88
CA GLU A 205 2.65 -10.08 -14.64
C GLU A 205 1.40 -9.20 -14.73
N GLY A 206 1.46 -8.05 -15.40
CA GLY A 206 0.29 -7.20 -15.65
C GLY A 206 -0.81 -7.91 -16.46
N LYS A 207 -0.41 -8.72 -17.45
CA LYS A 207 -1.34 -9.57 -18.22
C LYS A 207 -1.95 -10.66 -17.36
N ASP A 208 -1.12 -11.37 -16.58
CA ASP A 208 -1.59 -12.44 -15.67
C ASP A 208 -2.58 -11.89 -14.63
N VAL A 209 -2.34 -10.67 -14.12
CA VAL A 209 -3.24 -9.95 -13.21
C VAL A 209 -4.59 -9.63 -13.89
N MET A 210 -4.57 -9.20 -15.15
CA MET A 210 -5.78 -8.92 -15.92
C MET A 210 -6.57 -10.19 -16.21
N GLU A 211 -5.90 -11.27 -16.63
CA GLU A 211 -6.52 -12.58 -16.85
C GLU A 211 -7.18 -13.09 -15.57
N LYS A 212 -6.49 -13.02 -14.43
CA LYS A 212 -7.06 -13.40 -13.13
C LYS A 212 -8.32 -12.59 -12.77
N LEU A 213 -8.33 -11.29 -13.09
CA LEU A 213 -9.52 -10.45 -12.86
C LEU A 213 -10.70 -10.87 -13.75
N LEU A 214 -10.44 -11.23 -15.01
CA LEU A 214 -11.47 -11.72 -15.94
C LEU A 214 -12.01 -13.08 -15.49
N GLU A 215 -11.13 -14.02 -15.15
CA GLU A 215 -11.53 -15.34 -14.61
C GLU A 215 -12.40 -15.21 -13.36
N PHE A 216 -12.07 -14.28 -12.47
CA PHE A 216 -12.87 -14.00 -11.28
C PHE A 216 -14.31 -13.59 -11.60
N THR A 217 -14.55 -12.87 -12.71
CA THR A 217 -15.92 -12.49 -13.13
C THR A 217 -16.75 -13.68 -13.63
N LEU A 218 -16.11 -14.79 -14.00
CA LEU A 218 -16.75 -16.02 -14.46
C LEU A 218 -17.09 -16.98 -13.32
N SER A 219 -16.72 -16.65 -12.07
CA SER A 219 -17.00 -17.49 -10.90
C SER A 219 -18.50 -17.61 -10.62
N GLN A 220 -18.99 -18.84 -10.43
CA GLN A 220 -20.42 -19.14 -10.24
C GLN A 220 -20.98 -18.64 -8.90
N HIS A 221 -20.12 -18.34 -7.91
CA HIS A 221 -20.53 -17.94 -6.56
C HIS A 221 -20.18 -16.47 -6.25
N LEU A 222 -20.01 -15.66 -7.29
CA LEU A 222 -19.66 -14.25 -7.17
C LEU A 222 -20.83 -13.42 -6.59
N SER A 223 -20.56 -12.61 -5.56
CA SER A 223 -21.56 -11.68 -5.05
C SER A 223 -21.80 -10.53 -6.02
N SER A 224 -22.99 -9.91 -5.95
CA SER A 224 -23.31 -8.74 -6.77
C SER A 224 -22.35 -7.56 -6.50
N VAL A 225 -21.92 -7.38 -5.25
CA VAL A 225 -20.96 -6.35 -4.86
C VAL A 225 -19.60 -6.58 -5.51
N ASN A 226 -19.08 -7.81 -5.46
CA ASN A 226 -17.81 -8.14 -6.11
C ASN A 226 -17.91 -8.06 -7.64
N LEU A 227 -19.03 -8.47 -8.24
CA LEU A 227 -19.24 -8.32 -9.68
C LEU A 227 -19.21 -6.86 -10.12
N ILE A 228 -19.95 -5.99 -9.43
CA ILE A 228 -19.95 -4.54 -9.72
C ILE A 228 -18.55 -3.95 -9.54
N ALA A 229 -17.83 -4.34 -8.48
CA ALA A 229 -16.47 -3.88 -8.25
C ALA A 229 -15.51 -4.32 -9.36
N ALA A 230 -15.59 -5.58 -9.81
CA ALA A 230 -14.76 -6.14 -10.87
C ALA A 230 -15.09 -5.50 -12.23
N MET A 231 -16.36 -5.34 -12.57
CA MET A 231 -16.79 -4.64 -13.79
C MET A 231 -16.30 -3.19 -13.81
N GLY A 232 -16.40 -2.49 -12.68
CA GLY A 232 -15.85 -1.14 -12.53
C GLY A 232 -14.33 -1.09 -12.70
N ALA A 233 -13.62 -2.07 -12.15
CA ALA A 233 -12.17 -2.21 -12.31
C ALA A 233 -11.79 -2.46 -13.78
N ILE A 234 -12.42 -3.43 -14.44
CA ILE A 234 -12.20 -3.77 -15.86
C ILE A 234 -12.46 -2.55 -16.74
N ALA A 235 -13.58 -1.86 -16.53
CA ALA A 235 -13.90 -0.65 -17.29
C ALA A 235 -12.87 0.47 -17.10
N ASN A 236 -12.33 0.61 -15.88
CA ASN A 236 -11.28 1.60 -15.60
C ASN A 236 -9.94 1.20 -16.24
N ILE A 237 -9.58 -0.08 -16.19
CA ILE A 237 -8.38 -0.62 -16.85
C ILE A 237 -8.49 -0.43 -18.35
N ALA A 238 -9.57 -0.89 -18.99
CA ALA A 238 -9.78 -0.78 -20.43
C ALA A 238 -9.65 0.67 -20.93
N ARG A 239 -10.19 1.63 -20.17
CA ARG A 239 -10.09 3.06 -20.51
C ARG A 239 -8.65 3.59 -20.43
N GLN A 240 -7.91 3.18 -19.41
CA GLN A 240 -6.56 3.68 -19.15
C GLN A 240 -5.47 2.88 -19.87
N ARG A 241 -5.76 1.65 -20.29
CA ARG A 241 -4.85 0.69 -20.92
C ARG A 241 -5.60 -0.04 -22.05
N PRO A 242 -5.84 0.65 -23.18
CA PRO A 242 -6.58 0.10 -24.29
C PRO A 242 -5.98 -1.19 -24.84
N ASP A 243 -4.66 -1.38 -24.73
CA ASP A 243 -3.92 -2.56 -25.20
C ASP A 243 -4.35 -3.89 -24.52
N TYR A 244 -5.12 -3.85 -23.43
CA TYR A 244 -5.74 -5.04 -22.84
C TYR A 244 -7.02 -5.49 -23.56
N MET A 245 -7.58 -4.66 -24.44
CA MET A 245 -8.80 -4.89 -25.22
C MET A 245 -8.46 -5.09 -26.70
#